data_AF-A0A9D1TTE6-F1
#
_entry.id   AF-A0A9D1TTE6-F1
#
_cell.length_a   1.000
_cell.length_b   1.000
_cell.length_c   1.000
_cell.angle_alpha   90.00
_cell.angle_beta   90.00
_cell.angle_gamma   90.00
#
_symmetry.space_group_name_H-M   'P 1'
#
loop_
_entity.id
_entity.type
_entity.pdbx_description
1 polymer ?
#
loop_
_entity_poly.entity_id
_entity_poly.type
_entity_poly.pdbx_seq_one_letter_code
_entity_poly.pdbx_strand_id
1 'polypeptide(L)'
;MEAILDVINTHEALIYSEFEATIEMLSGAIFIAIIAGFFIGITLYNLKRVNGFISFLTLPLRIAMFVLGGYPVIALAVLLVPFLQSQVGTIIGIAAAQPILMISGAFYFATLLYHAFANTDDEDGIAGKVIKSLRSLVLMLISSSAVLGMIGMGGLGGILLNYGFFRFDYPFAIVIAVIYAVMVLVVEFAALLLLTIMSPVRTVKATQKAEKIARTVNIEKTDREKAQTVTQEPQSTTAKQIDIDSLIRRR
;
A
#
# COMPACT_ATOMS: atom_id res chain seq x y z
N MET A 1 -3.60 34.16 -14.01
CA MET A 1 -4.79 33.87 -13.18
C MET A 1 -6.07 34.08 -13.97
N GLU A 2 -6.22 35.19 -14.71
CA GLU A 2 -7.39 35.48 -15.55
C GLU A 2 -7.71 34.37 -16.57
N ALA A 3 -6.72 33.85 -17.31
CA ALA A 3 -6.92 32.76 -18.26
C ALA A 3 -7.50 31.47 -17.62
N ILE A 4 -7.17 31.19 -16.36
CA ILE A 4 -7.70 30.01 -15.65
C ILE A 4 -9.16 30.25 -15.27
N LEU A 5 -9.47 31.44 -14.77
CA LEU A 5 -10.84 31.81 -14.41
C LEU A 5 -11.75 31.84 -15.64
N ASP A 6 -11.23 32.32 -16.77
CA ASP A 6 -11.95 32.32 -18.05
C ASP A 6 -12.27 30.91 -18.54
N VAL A 7 -11.31 29.99 -18.46
CA VAL A 7 -11.53 28.57 -18.77
C VAL A 7 -12.62 27.97 -17.89
N ILE A 8 -12.56 28.20 -16.58
CA ILE A 8 -13.54 27.67 -15.62
C ILE A 8 -14.93 28.18 -15.98
N ASN A 9 -15.09 29.48 -16.22
CA ASN A 9 -16.39 30.06 -16.54
C ASN A 9 -16.92 29.61 -17.92
N THR A 10 -16.03 29.45 -18.89
CA THR A 10 -16.41 29.07 -20.26
C THR A 10 -16.77 27.59 -20.37
N HIS A 11 -16.10 26.73 -19.60
CA HIS A 11 -16.26 25.27 -19.67
C HIS A 11 -16.87 24.67 -18.41
N GLU A 12 -17.49 25.47 -17.55
CA GLU A 12 -18.02 25.04 -16.25
C GLU A 12 -18.92 23.81 -16.37
N ALA A 13 -19.91 23.89 -17.28
CA ALA A 13 -20.88 22.82 -17.48
C ALA A 13 -20.22 21.51 -17.93
N LEU A 14 -19.22 21.58 -18.81
CA LEU A 14 -18.49 20.41 -19.30
C LEU A 14 -17.61 19.79 -18.22
N ILE A 15 -16.90 20.63 -17.46
CA ILE A 15 -16.05 20.16 -16.35
C ILE A 15 -16.93 19.48 -15.30
N TYR A 16 -18.08 20.07 -14.97
CA TYR A 16 -19.01 19.52 -14.00
C TYR A 16 -19.58 18.16 -14.45
N SER A 17 -20.07 18.05 -15.68
CA SER A 17 -20.64 16.79 -16.19
C SER A 17 -19.62 15.65 -16.20
N GLU A 18 -18.37 15.94 -16.58
CA GLU A 18 -17.31 14.94 -16.64
C GLU A 18 -16.72 14.63 -15.26
N PHE A 19 -16.78 15.59 -14.32
CA PHE A 19 -16.51 15.34 -12.92
C PHE A 19 -17.54 14.37 -12.33
N GLU A 20 -18.83 14.61 -12.56
CA GLU A 20 -19.92 13.73 -12.13
C GLU A 20 -19.75 12.31 -12.71
N ALA A 21 -19.46 12.21 -14.01
CA ALA A 21 -19.14 10.93 -14.66
C ALA A 21 -17.98 10.20 -13.95
N THR A 22 -16.93 10.93 -13.58
CA THR A 22 -15.79 10.36 -12.85
C THR A 22 -16.22 9.86 -11.46
N ILE A 23 -17.06 10.61 -10.74
CA ILE A 23 -17.59 10.18 -9.44
C ILE A 23 -18.50 8.94 -9.58
N GLU A 24 -19.31 8.85 -10.63
CA GLU A 24 -20.13 7.69 -10.92
C GLU A 24 -19.27 6.44 -11.20
N MET A 25 -18.22 6.58 -12.01
CA MET A 25 -17.24 5.51 -12.24
C MET A 25 -16.61 5.03 -10.93
N LEU A 26 -16.14 5.97 -10.10
CA LEU A 26 -15.43 5.66 -8.86
C LEU A 26 -16.34 5.05 -7.80
N SER A 27 -17.54 5.60 -7.59
CA SER A 27 -18.47 5.12 -6.55
C SER A 27 -18.88 3.67 -6.78
N GLY A 28 -19.29 3.32 -8.00
CA GLY A 28 -19.64 1.94 -8.37
C GLY A 28 -18.45 0.98 -8.22
N ALA A 29 -17.27 1.39 -8.70
CA ALA A 29 -16.07 0.58 -8.61
C ALA A 29 -15.59 0.37 -7.17
N ILE A 30 -15.54 1.42 -6.35
CA ILE A 30 -15.12 1.35 -4.94
C ILE A 30 -16.06 0.42 -4.17
N PHE A 31 -17.37 0.57 -4.34
CA PHE A 31 -18.35 -0.23 -3.61
C PHE A 31 -18.16 -1.74 -3.86
N ILE A 32 -18.08 -2.14 -5.14
CA ILE A 32 -17.87 -3.55 -5.50
C ILE A 32 -16.47 -4.03 -5.14
N ALA A 33 -15.44 -3.21 -5.35
CA ALA A 33 -14.06 -3.57 -5.06
C ALA A 33 -13.84 -3.84 -3.57
N ILE A 34 -14.44 -3.05 -2.68
CA ILE A 34 -14.37 -3.28 -1.24
C ILE A 34 -15.00 -4.64 -0.90
N ILE A 35 -16.24 -4.89 -1.35
CA ILE A 35 -16.98 -6.10 -1.00
C ILE A 35 -16.29 -7.35 -1.56
N ALA A 36 -16.10 -7.40 -2.88
CA ALA A 36 -15.54 -8.55 -3.56
C ALA A 36 -14.06 -8.74 -3.22
N GLY A 37 -13.27 -7.65 -3.21
CA GLY A 37 -11.84 -7.70 -2.92
C GLY A 37 -11.56 -8.12 -1.49
N PHE A 38 -12.35 -7.67 -0.51
CA PHE A 38 -12.21 -8.10 0.88
C PHE A 38 -12.51 -9.60 1.04
N PHE A 39 -13.59 -10.07 0.43
CA PHE A 39 -13.96 -11.48 0.46
C PHE A 39 -12.87 -12.36 -0.18
N ILE A 40 -12.38 -12.01 -1.37
CA ILE A 40 -11.33 -12.76 -2.08
C ILE A 40 -10.01 -12.71 -1.28
N GLY A 41 -9.59 -11.53 -0.85
CA GLY A 41 -8.31 -11.33 -0.15
C GLY A 41 -8.22 -12.09 1.17
N ILE A 42 -9.26 -12.06 2.00
CA ILE A 42 -9.30 -12.80 3.26
C ILE A 42 -9.37 -14.31 3.04
N THR A 43 -10.18 -14.75 2.07
CA THR A 43 -10.28 -16.17 1.74
C THR A 43 -8.91 -16.71 1.35
N LEU A 44 -8.21 -16.04 0.44
CA LEU A 44 -6.87 -16.46 0.00
C LEU A 44 -5.83 -16.38 1.12
N TYR A 45 -5.90 -15.37 2.00
CA TYR A 45 -5.02 -15.27 3.15
C TYR A 45 -5.17 -16.46 4.11
N ASN A 46 -6.40 -16.81 4.46
CA ASN A 46 -6.68 -17.93 5.35
C ASN A 46 -6.27 -19.27 4.74
N LEU A 47 -6.53 -19.46 3.44
CA LEU A 47 -6.22 -20.72 2.75
C LEU A 47 -4.71 -20.94 2.53
N LYS A 48 -3.87 -19.89 2.63
CA LYS A 48 -2.40 -20.03 2.63
C LYS A 48 -1.90 -20.93 3.78
N ARG A 49 -2.61 -20.99 4.90
CA ARG A 49 -2.21 -21.72 6.12
C ARG A 49 -2.61 -23.20 6.11
N VAL A 50 -3.29 -23.68 5.07
CA VAL A 50 -3.85 -25.04 5.00
C VAL A 50 -3.00 -25.88 4.04
N ASN A 51 -2.49 -27.03 4.51
CA ASN A 51 -1.55 -27.86 3.74
C ASN A 51 -2.20 -28.67 2.61
N GLY A 52 -1.44 -28.91 1.53
CA GLY A 52 -1.67 -29.96 0.54
C GLY A 52 -2.61 -29.59 -0.61
N PHE A 53 -3.79 -30.21 -0.65
CA PHE A 53 -4.69 -30.19 -1.81
C PHE A 53 -5.47 -28.87 -1.96
N ILE A 54 -5.90 -28.26 -0.85
CA ILE A 54 -6.66 -26.98 -0.84
C ILE A 54 -5.80 -25.82 -1.35
N SER A 55 -4.49 -25.86 -1.07
CA SER A 55 -3.55 -24.86 -1.58
C SER A 55 -3.39 -24.94 -3.11
N PHE A 56 -3.51 -26.13 -3.70
CA PHE A 56 -3.52 -26.29 -5.16
C PHE A 56 -4.82 -25.75 -5.78
N LEU A 57 -5.98 -26.04 -5.19
CA LEU A 57 -7.29 -25.53 -5.66
C LEU A 57 -7.40 -24.00 -5.66
N THR A 58 -6.65 -23.32 -4.79
CA THR A 58 -6.61 -21.84 -4.74
C THR A 58 -5.61 -21.22 -5.70
N LEU A 59 -4.77 -22.01 -6.36
CA LEU A 59 -3.75 -21.51 -7.28
C LEU A 59 -4.34 -20.65 -8.42
N PRO A 60 -5.41 -21.05 -9.12
CA PRO A 60 -5.98 -20.23 -10.19
C PRO A 60 -6.47 -18.87 -9.68
N LEU A 61 -7.09 -18.83 -8.50
CA LEU A 61 -7.61 -17.60 -7.91
C LEU A 61 -6.47 -16.67 -7.45
N ARG A 62 -5.37 -17.22 -6.92
CA ARG A 62 -4.16 -16.43 -6.63
C ARG A 62 -3.56 -15.84 -7.90
N ILE A 63 -3.41 -16.65 -8.95
CA ILE A 63 -2.88 -16.17 -10.24
C ILE A 63 -3.78 -15.06 -10.79
N ALA A 64 -5.11 -15.27 -10.81
CA ALA A 64 -6.06 -14.25 -11.24
C ALA A 64 -5.92 -12.95 -10.42
N MET A 65 -5.81 -13.06 -9.09
CA MET A 65 -5.58 -11.91 -8.22
C MET A 65 -4.31 -11.14 -8.56
N PHE A 66 -3.17 -11.83 -8.71
CA PHE A 66 -1.90 -11.18 -9.04
C PHE A 66 -1.88 -10.58 -10.44
N VAL A 67 -2.39 -11.33 -11.42
CA VAL A 67 -2.41 -10.90 -12.81
C VAL A 67 -3.38 -9.75 -12.98
N LEU A 68 -4.66 -9.93 -12.65
CA LEU A 68 -5.70 -8.91 -12.86
C LEU A 68 -5.55 -7.70 -11.94
N GLY A 69 -5.07 -7.91 -10.71
CA GLY A 69 -4.81 -6.81 -9.78
C GLY A 69 -3.63 -5.94 -10.22
N GLY A 70 -2.61 -6.51 -10.86
CA GLY A 70 -1.45 -5.77 -11.38
C GLY A 70 -1.51 -5.43 -12.87
N TYR A 71 -2.58 -5.82 -13.58
CA TYR A 71 -2.63 -5.70 -15.04
C TYR A 71 -2.81 -4.24 -15.47
N PRO A 72 -2.14 -3.76 -16.53
CA PRO A 72 -2.39 -2.42 -17.06
C PRO A 72 -3.85 -2.23 -17.44
N VAL A 73 -4.51 -1.23 -16.85
CA VAL A 73 -5.97 -1.06 -16.98
C VAL A 73 -6.43 -0.88 -18.43
N ILE A 74 -5.62 -0.23 -19.27
CA ILE A 74 -5.92 -0.07 -20.69
C ILE A 74 -5.90 -1.40 -21.45
N ALA A 75 -4.98 -2.29 -21.10
CA ALA A 75 -4.94 -3.63 -21.67
C ALA A 75 -6.13 -4.46 -21.15
N LEU A 76 -6.51 -4.30 -19.88
CA LEU A 76 -7.70 -4.93 -19.32
C LEU A 76 -8.97 -4.50 -20.06
N ALA A 77 -9.08 -3.20 -20.34
CA ALA A 77 -10.21 -2.63 -21.08
C ALA A 77 -10.36 -3.29 -22.46
N VAL A 78 -9.25 -3.41 -23.20
CA VAL A 78 -9.24 -4.08 -24.51
C VAL A 78 -9.59 -5.56 -24.38
N LEU A 79 -9.05 -6.27 -23.39
CA LEU A 79 -9.34 -7.68 -23.15
C LEU A 79 -10.82 -7.93 -22.83
N LEU A 80 -11.47 -6.99 -22.16
CA LEU A 80 -12.86 -7.09 -21.77
C LEU A 80 -13.85 -6.64 -22.86
N VAL A 81 -13.42 -6.09 -23.99
CA VAL A 81 -14.31 -5.68 -25.10
C VAL A 81 -15.37 -6.74 -25.48
N PRO A 82 -15.04 -8.01 -25.75
CA PRO A 82 -16.06 -9.01 -26.12
C PRO A 82 -17.07 -9.24 -25.00
N PHE A 83 -16.62 -9.19 -23.74
CA PHE A 83 -17.49 -9.30 -22.58
C PHE A 83 -18.39 -8.07 -22.42
N LEU A 84 -17.85 -6.86 -22.57
CA LEU A 84 -18.59 -5.60 -22.47
C LEU A 84 -19.66 -5.50 -23.56
N GLN A 85 -19.35 -5.88 -24.79
CA GLN A 85 -20.36 -5.93 -25.86
C GLN A 85 -21.46 -6.94 -25.56
N SER A 86 -21.11 -8.11 -25.00
CA SER A 86 -22.09 -9.14 -24.66
C SER A 86 -23.00 -8.75 -23.49
N GLN A 87 -22.48 -8.06 -22.47
CA GLN A 87 -23.21 -7.81 -21.22
C GLN A 87 -23.78 -6.40 -21.12
N VAL A 88 -23.01 -5.39 -21.55
CA VAL A 88 -23.36 -3.97 -21.45
C VAL A 88 -23.91 -3.46 -22.78
N GLY A 89 -23.49 -4.03 -23.91
CA GLY A 89 -23.90 -3.61 -25.25
C GLY A 89 -23.14 -2.39 -25.79
N THR A 90 -22.22 -1.82 -25.02
CA THR A 90 -21.39 -0.68 -25.43
C THR A 90 -19.94 -0.83 -24.94
N ILE A 91 -19.02 -0.19 -25.66
CA ILE A 91 -17.60 -0.06 -25.30
C ILE A 91 -17.21 1.39 -24.96
N ILE A 92 -18.17 2.32 -25.06
CA ILE A 92 -18.01 3.76 -24.86
C ILE A 92 -18.87 4.19 -23.66
N GLY A 93 -18.39 5.21 -22.94
CA GLY A 93 -19.07 5.81 -21.80
C GLY A 93 -18.93 5.06 -20.47
N ILE A 94 -19.55 5.62 -19.44
CA ILE A 94 -19.45 5.18 -18.03
C ILE A 94 -19.88 3.72 -17.86
N ALA A 95 -20.91 3.30 -18.61
CA ALA A 95 -21.41 1.94 -18.59
C ALA A 95 -20.34 0.90 -19.00
N ALA A 96 -19.43 1.26 -19.90
CA ALA A 96 -18.31 0.40 -20.28
C ALA A 96 -17.15 0.49 -19.27
N ALA A 97 -16.90 1.67 -18.70
CA ALA A 97 -15.85 1.87 -17.69
C ALA A 97 -16.08 1.07 -16.41
N GLN A 98 -17.32 1.07 -15.92
CA GLN A 98 -17.64 0.56 -14.59
C GLN A 98 -17.25 -0.92 -14.41
N PRO A 99 -17.63 -1.87 -15.28
CA PRO A 99 -17.23 -3.26 -15.12
C PRO A 99 -15.72 -3.48 -15.13
N ILE A 100 -14.97 -2.71 -15.93
CA ILE A 100 -13.51 -2.78 -15.96
C ILE A 100 -12.93 -2.36 -14.61
N LEU A 101 -13.38 -1.23 -14.07
CA LEU A 101 -12.92 -0.70 -12.79
C LEU A 101 -13.35 -1.57 -11.61
N MET A 102 -14.55 -2.15 -11.65
CA MET A 102 -15.04 -3.09 -10.62
C MET A 102 -14.16 -4.34 -10.56
N ILE A 103 -13.89 -4.96 -11.72
CA ILE A 103 -13.07 -6.17 -11.81
C ILE A 103 -11.63 -5.85 -11.38
N SER A 104 -11.01 -4.82 -11.97
CA SER A 104 -9.65 -4.42 -11.64
C SER A 104 -9.51 -4.05 -10.16
N GLY A 105 -10.41 -3.21 -9.64
CA GLY A 105 -10.42 -2.76 -8.25
C GLY A 105 -10.60 -3.90 -7.27
N ALA A 106 -11.48 -4.86 -7.54
CA ALA A 106 -11.69 -6.02 -6.67
C ALA A 106 -10.41 -6.87 -6.54
N PHE A 107 -9.76 -7.20 -7.67
CA PHE A 107 -8.54 -8.00 -7.64
C PHE A 107 -7.34 -7.23 -7.09
N TYR A 108 -7.23 -5.93 -7.36
CA TYR A 108 -6.21 -5.07 -6.78
C TYR A 108 -6.36 -4.99 -5.25
N PHE A 109 -7.57 -4.75 -4.75
CA PHE A 109 -7.82 -4.68 -3.31
C PHE A 109 -7.59 -6.02 -2.62
N ALA A 110 -8.00 -7.13 -3.24
CA ALA A 110 -7.70 -8.47 -2.76
C ALA A 110 -6.19 -8.70 -2.62
N THR A 111 -5.41 -8.28 -3.64
CA THR A 111 -3.94 -8.35 -3.64
C THR A 111 -3.36 -7.55 -2.47
N LEU A 112 -3.81 -6.32 -2.27
CA LEU A 112 -3.36 -5.46 -1.17
C LEU A 112 -3.64 -6.08 0.20
N LEU A 113 -4.85 -6.61 0.43
CA LEU A 113 -5.21 -7.24 1.70
C LEU A 113 -4.42 -8.53 1.95
N TYR A 114 -4.26 -9.36 0.92
CA TYR A 114 -3.45 -10.57 1.01
C TYR A 114 -2.02 -10.26 1.45
N HIS A 115 -1.38 -9.24 0.85
CA HIS A 115 -0.04 -8.82 1.24
C HIS A 115 0.02 -8.18 2.62
N ALA A 116 -0.91 -7.27 2.92
CA ALA A 116 -0.92 -6.57 4.20
C ALA A 116 -1.07 -7.56 5.37
N PHE A 117 -1.94 -8.57 5.24
CA PHE A 117 -2.11 -9.59 6.28
C PHE A 117 -0.99 -10.63 6.31
N ALA A 118 -0.34 -10.89 5.17
CA ALA A 118 0.82 -11.78 5.11
C ALA A 118 2.09 -11.13 5.68
N ASN A 119 2.21 -9.81 5.66
CA ASN A 119 3.37 -9.10 6.20
C ASN A 119 3.31 -9.01 7.73
N THR A 120 4.09 -9.83 8.43
CA THR A 120 4.15 -9.85 9.90
C THR A 120 5.06 -8.79 10.49
N ASP A 121 5.92 -8.16 9.67
CA ASP A 121 6.88 -7.16 10.11
C ASP A 121 6.25 -5.76 10.21
N ASP A 122 5.09 -5.56 9.58
CA ASP A 122 4.32 -4.32 9.69
C ASP A 122 3.77 -4.16 11.11
N GLU A 123 4.16 -3.07 11.77
CA GLU A 123 3.74 -2.72 13.13
C GLU A 123 2.26 -2.26 13.18
N ASP A 124 1.62 -2.05 12.02
CA ASP A 124 0.23 -1.64 11.93
C ASP A 124 -0.73 -2.80 12.28
N GLY A 125 -1.73 -2.49 13.11
CA GLY A 125 -2.84 -3.41 13.37
C GLY A 125 -3.69 -3.68 12.12
N ILE A 126 -4.59 -4.67 12.21
CA ILE A 126 -5.49 -5.08 11.10
C ILE A 126 -6.22 -3.87 10.50
N ALA A 127 -6.76 -2.99 11.34
CA ALA A 127 -7.46 -1.78 10.87
C ALA A 127 -6.54 -0.83 10.07
N GLY A 128 -5.31 -0.59 10.55
CA GLY A 128 -4.34 0.26 9.85
C GLY A 128 -3.95 -0.30 8.48
N LYS A 129 -3.77 -1.63 8.42
CA LYS A 129 -3.53 -2.35 7.16
C LYS A 129 -4.67 -2.18 6.17
N VAL A 130 -5.92 -2.37 6.62
CA VAL A 130 -7.11 -2.19 5.77
C VAL A 130 -7.24 -0.74 5.27
N ILE A 131 -7.02 0.26 6.13
CA ILE A 131 -7.10 1.68 5.72
C ILE A 131 -6.03 2.01 4.68
N LYS A 132 -4.80 1.55 4.86
CA LYS A 132 -3.72 1.73 3.88
C LYS A 132 -4.07 1.07 2.55
N SER A 133 -4.62 -0.15 2.57
CA SER A 133 -5.07 -0.84 1.36
C SER A 133 -6.22 -0.11 0.68
N LEU A 134 -7.19 0.41 1.44
CA LEU A 134 -8.33 1.14 0.90
C LEU A 134 -7.89 2.46 0.27
N ARG A 135 -6.97 3.19 0.91
CA ARG A 135 -6.34 4.38 0.35
C ARG A 135 -5.73 4.08 -1.02
N SER A 136 -4.88 3.06 -1.10
CA SER A 136 -4.23 2.65 -2.35
C SER A 136 -5.25 2.22 -3.42
N LEU A 137 -6.33 1.52 -3.04
CA LEU A 137 -7.42 1.18 -3.98
C LEU A 137 -8.03 2.42 -4.61
N VAL A 138 -8.42 3.42 -3.81
CA VAL A 138 -9.07 4.62 -4.33
C VAL A 138 -8.12 5.41 -5.24
N LEU A 139 -6.85 5.52 -4.89
CA LEU A 139 -5.84 6.17 -5.75
C LEU A 139 -5.66 5.46 -7.10
N MET A 140 -5.63 4.13 -7.07
CA MET A 140 -5.56 3.33 -8.29
C MET A 140 -6.80 3.53 -9.16
N LEU A 141 -7.99 3.59 -8.56
CA LEU A 141 -9.24 3.82 -9.29
C LEU A 141 -9.31 5.22 -9.90
N ILE A 142 -8.86 6.28 -9.20
CA ILE A 142 -8.77 7.64 -9.76
C ILE A 142 -7.84 7.68 -10.97
N SER A 143 -6.68 7.02 -10.87
CA SER A 143 -5.72 6.93 -11.97
C SER A 143 -6.31 6.16 -13.16
N SER A 144 -7.02 5.07 -12.85
CA SER A 144 -7.63 4.20 -13.85
C SER A 144 -8.80 4.85 -14.56
N SER A 145 -9.65 5.60 -13.86
CA SER A 145 -10.75 6.34 -14.47
C SER A 145 -10.24 7.40 -15.44
N ALA A 146 -9.12 8.05 -15.13
CA ALA A 146 -8.47 8.96 -16.08
C ALA A 146 -8.07 8.24 -17.38
N VAL A 147 -7.41 7.10 -17.27
CA VAL A 147 -7.00 6.30 -18.43
C VAL A 147 -8.18 5.79 -19.25
N LEU A 148 -9.23 5.30 -18.59
CA LEU A 148 -10.44 4.85 -19.28
C LEU A 148 -11.18 6.02 -19.95
N GLY A 149 -11.20 7.20 -19.32
CA GLY A 149 -11.76 8.40 -19.94
C GLY A 149 -11.04 8.81 -21.21
N MET A 150 -9.71 8.70 -21.23
CA MET A 150 -8.89 8.98 -22.43
C MET A 150 -9.27 8.09 -23.64
N ILE A 151 -9.76 6.87 -23.40
CA ILE A 151 -10.15 5.94 -24.48
C ILE A 151 -11.66 5.99 -24.79
N GLY A 152 -12.36 7.04 -24.34
CA GLY A 152 -13.77 7.28 -24.67
C GLY A 152 -14.77 6.68 -23.68
N MET A 153 -14.33 6.22 -22.49
CA MET A 153 -15.24 5.70 -21.47
C MET A 153 -15.79 6.78 -20.53
N GLY A 154 -15.57 8.06 -20.85
CA GLY A 154 -16.11 9.22 -20.12
C GLY A 154 -15.28 9.63 -18.91
N GLY A 155 -15.66 10.74 -18.29
CA GLY A 155 -14.97 11.31 -17.15
C GLY A 155 -13.89 12.32 -17.56
N LEU A 156 -13.30 12.94 -16.55
CA LEU A 156 -12.32 14.04 -16.69
C LEU A 156 -11.12 13.67 -17.58
N GLY A 157 -10.75 12.39 -17.65
CA GLY A 157 -9.66 11.92 -18.50
C GLY A 157 -9.93 12.14 -20.01
N GLY A 158 -11.19 12.02 -20.43
CA GLY A 158 -11.59 12.21 -21.82
C GLY A 158 -11.42 13.66 -22.26
N ILE A 159 -11.90 14.61 -21.45
CA ILE A 159 -11.73 16.04 -21.74
C ILE A 159 -10.28 16.48 -21.61
N LEU A 160 -9.51 15.90 -20.68
CA LEU A 160 -8.07 16.18 -20.58
C LEU A 160 -7.32 15.79 -21.85
N LEU A 161 -7.61 14.62 -22.44
CA LEU A 161 -6.99 14.21 -23.69
C LEU A 161 -7.43 15.11 -24.85
N ASN A 162 -8.73 15.36 -24.98
CA ASN A 162 -9.27 16.11 -26.11
C ASN A 162 -8.88 17.59 -26.10
N TYR A 163 -9.04 18.28 -24.96
CA TYR A 163 -8.73 19.70 -24.86
C TYR A 163 -7.25 19.94 -24.55
N GLY A 164 -6.69 19.21 -23.60
CA GLY A 164 -5.31 19.41 -23.18
C GLY A 164 -4.29 18.91 -24.20
N PHE A 165 -4.39 17.65 -24.62
CA PHE A 165 -3.39 17.06 -25.51
C PHE A 165 -3.65 17.37 -26.98
N PHE A 166 -4.86 17.11 -27.49
CA PHE A 166 -5.13 17.28 -28.92
C PHE A 166 -5.36 18.73 -29.36
N ARG A 167 -5.94 19.58 -28.49
CA ARG A 167 -6.17 21.00 -28.80
C ARG A 167 -5.11 21.93 -28.22
N PHE A 168 -4.15 21.40 -27.46
CA PHE A 168 -3.08 22.16 -26.80
C PHE A 168 -3.60 23.32 -25.92
N ASP A 169 -4.79 23.15 -25.33
CA ASP A 169 -5.34 24.10 -24.35
C ASP A 169 -4.72 23.83 -22.98
N TYR A 170 -3.51 24.37 -22.77
CA TYR A 170 -2.76 24.19 -21.52
C TYR A 170 -3.48 24.75 -20.29
N PRO A 171 -4.10 25.95 -20.32
CA PRO A 171 -4.93 26.42 -19.21
C PRO A 171 -6.03 25.43 -18.82
N PHE A 172 -6.75 24.86 -19.79
CA PHE A 172 -7.74 23.81 -19.53
C PHE A 172 -7.11 22.55 -18.95
N ALA A 173 -6.01 22.06 -19.53
CA ALA A 173 -5.31 20.89 -19.04
C ALA A 173 -4.87 21.05 -17.57
N ILE A 174 -4.38 22.24 -17.20
CA ILE A 174 -3.98 22.56 -15.83
C ILE A 174 -5.18 22.49 -14.88
N VAL A 175 -6.34 23.03 -15.27
CA VAL A 175 -7.56 22.94 -14.46
C VAL A 175 -7.92 21.49 -14.18
N ILE A 176 -7.96 20.63 -15.19
CA ILE A 176 -8.30 19.21 -15.00
C ILE A 176 -7.23 18.48 -14.18
N ALA A 177 -5.94 18.76 -14.39
CA ALA A 177 -4.86 18.18 -13.60
C ALA A 177 -4.95 18.60 -12.11
N VAL A 178 -5.31 19.85 -11.83
CA VAL A 178 -5.56 20.34 -10.47
C VAL A 178 -6.76 19.64 -9.86
N ILE A 179 -7.84 19.39 -10.60
CA ILE A 179 -9.00 18.63 -10.11
C ILE A 179 -8.57 17.21 -9.67
N TYR A 180 -7.81 16.48 -10.51
CA TYR A 180 -7.29 15.17 -10.14
C TYR A 180 -6.38 15.23 -8.90
N ALA A 181 -5.51 16.24 -8.82
CA ALA A 181 -4.64 16.44 -7.66
C ALA A 181 -5.46 16.68 -6.39
N VAL A 182 -6.52 17.50 -6.45
CA VAL A 182 -7.44 17.73 -5.34
C VAL A 182 -8.15 16.45 -4.93
N MET A 183 -8.64 15.64 -5.88
CA MET A 183 -9.26 14.35 -5.58
C MET A 183 -8.29 13.42 -4.83
N VAL A 184 -7.05 13.31 -5.29
CA VAL A 184 -6.00 12.53 -4.62
C VAL A 184 -5.70 13.07 -3.23
N LEU A 185 -5.59 14.39 -3.07
CA LEU A 185 -5.33 15.03 -1.78
C LEU A 185 -6.46 14.78 -0.78
N VAL A 186 -7.72 14.83 -1.21
CA VAL A 186 -8.88 14.52 -0.37
C VAL A 186 -8.79 13.09 0.15
N VAL A 187 -8.42 12.13 -0.71
CA VAL A 187 -8.27 10.72 -0.32
C VAL A 187 -7.11 10.53 0.65
N GLU A 188 -5.95 11.15 0.39
CA GLU A 188 -4.78 11.09 1.27
C GLU A 188 -5.09 11.70 2.63
N PHE A 189 -5.71 12.88 2.65
CA PHE A 189 -6.09 13.55 3.89
C PHE A 189 -7.10 12.74 4.70
N ALA A 190 -8.14 12.19 4.05
CA ALA A 190 -9.12 11.34 4.72
C ALA A 190 -8.48 10.08 5.31
N ALA A 191 -7.58 9.43 4.58
CA ALA A 191 -6.87 8.25 5.07
C ALA A 191 -5.94 8.57 6.25
N LEU A 192 -5.21 9.69 6.18
CA LEU A 192 -4.35 10.16 7.29
C LEU A 192 -5.17 10.49 8.53
N LEU A 193 -6.31 11.17 8.37
CA LEU A 193 -7.24 11.47 9.45
C LEU A 193 -7.74 10.19 10.13
N LEU A 194 -8.20 9.22 9.34
CA LEU A 194 -8.66 7.92 9.85
C LEU A 194 -7.56 7.17 10.61
N LEU A 195 -6.34 7.12 10.05
CA LEU A 195 -5.21 6.49 10.71
C LEU A 195 -4.86 7.16 12.05
N THR A 196 -4.94 8.49 12.10
CA THR A 196 -4.61 9.26 13.30
C THR A 196 -5.61 8.99 14.42
N ILE A 197 -6.92 8.92 14.09
CA ILE A 197 -7.99 8.60 15.05
C ILE A 197 -7.84 7.17 15.59
N MET A 198 -7.48 6.21 14.73
CA MET A 198 -7.42 4.79 15.11
C MET A 198 -6.12 4.37 15.79
N SER A 199 -5.07 5.19 15.76
CA SER A 199 -3.78 4.85 16.39
C SER A 199 -3.43 5.75 17.59
N PRO A 200 -3.89 5.44 18.81
CA PRO A 200 -3.25 5.97 20.01
C PRO A 200 -1.92 5.26 20.37
N VAL A 201 -1.32 4.45 19.48
CA VAL A 201 -0.24 3.48 19.84
C VAL A 201 0.93 3.44 18.84
N ARG A 202 1.32 4.55 18.22
CA ARG A 202 2.63 4.63 17.51
C ARG A 202 3.78 5.06 18.42
N THR A 203 3.52 5.91 19.40
CA THR A 203 4.55 6.42 20.32
C THR A 203 4.91 5.41 21.41
N VAL A 204 3.91 4.72 21.99
CA VAL A 204 4.12 3.81 23.13
C VAL A 204 5.02 2.62 22.79
N LYS A 205 4.89 2.03 21.59
CA LYS A 205 5.63 0.82 21.21
C LYS A 205 7.02 1.11 20.64
N ALA A 206 7.22 2.26 19.99
CA ALA A 206 8.56 2.73 19.61
C ALA A 206 9.42 2.99 20.85
N THR A 207 8.84 3.58 21.90
CA THR A 207 9.49 3.73 23.21
C THR A 207 9.81 2.38 23.84
N GLN A 208 8.90 1.39 23.78
CA GLN A 208 9.16 0.04 24.31
C GLN A 208 10.25 -0.72 23.54
N LYS A 209 10.30 -0.60 22.20
CA LYS A 209 11.36 -1.21 21.37
C LYS A 209 12.71 -0.55 21.64
N ALA A 210 12.74 0.78 21.73
CA ALA A 210 13.93 1.55 22.10
C ALA A 210 14.41 1.20 23.52
N GLU A 211 13.48 1.06 24.48
CA GLU A 211 13.79 0.66 25.86
C GLU A 211 14.29 -0.79 25.94
N LYS A 212 13.70 -1.72 25.17
CA LYS A 212 14.15 -3.12 25.10
C LYS A 212 15.56 -3.22 24.51
N ILE A 213 15.84 -2.46 23.44
CA ILE A 213 17.19 -2.38 22.86
C ILE A 213 18.17 -1.74 23.85
N ALA A 214 17.79 -0.64 24.51
CA ALA A 214 18.62 0.00 25.52
C ALA A 214 18.95 -0.93 26.71
N ARG A 215 17.97 -1.75 27.15
CA ARG A 215 18.18 -2.76 28.20
C ARG A 215 19.17 -3.85 27.74
N THR A 216 19.03 -4.38 26.53
CA THR A 216 19.97 -5.39 25.99
C THR A 216 21.39 -4.84 25.87
N VAL A 217 21.55 -3.60 25.40
CA VAL A 217 22.86 -2.93 25.28
C VAL A 217 23.50 -2.68 26.65
N ASN A 218 22.72 -2.30 27.66
CA ASN A 218 23.24 -2.12 29.02
C ASN A 218 23.69 -3.45 29.65
N ILE A 219 22.97 -4.55 29.43
CA ILE A 219 23.37 -5.88 29.91
C ILE A 219 24.71 -6.31 29.29
N GLU A 220 24.87 -6.16 27.98
CA GLU A 220 26.14 -6.46 27.30
C GLU A 220 27.32 -5.63 27.82
N LYS A 221 27.10 -4.34 28.13
CA LYS A 221 28.14 -3.48 28.72
C LYS A 221 28.54 -3.94 30.12
N THR A 222 27.56 -4.26 30.97
CA THR A 222 27.80 -4.76 32.33
C THR A 222 28.54 -6.10 32.31
N ASP A 223 28.23 -6.98 31.37
CA ASP A 223 28.92 -8.27 31.23
C ASP A 223 30.37 -8.11 30.72
N ARG A 224 30.62 -7.14 29.84
CA ARG A 224 31.99 -6.78 29.40
C ARG A 224 32.83 -6.16 30.51
N GLU A 225 32.27 -5.27 31.33
CA GLU A 225 32.97 -4.68 32.47
C GLU A 225 33.34 -5.74 33.53
N LYS A 226 32.42 -6.67 33.83
CA LYS A 226 32.70 -7.81 34.72
C LYS A 226 33.78 -8.73 34.17
N ALA A 227 33.77 -9.03 32.87
CA ALA A 227 34.81 -9.84 32.23
C ALA A 227 36.20 -9.17 32.26
N GLN A 228 36.26 -7.84 32.15
CA GLN A 228 37.52 -7.08 32.26
C GLN A 228 38.03 -7.02 33.71
N THR A 229 37.14 -6.96 34.69
CA THR A 229 37.50 -6.93 36.12
C THR A 229 38.05 -8.29 36.60
N VAL A 230 37.53 -9.41 36.07
CA VAL A 230 38.03 -10.76 36.38
C VAL A 230 39.43 -11.04 35.79
N THR A 231 39.84 -10.30 34.75
CA THR A 231 41.17 -10.44 34.14
C THR A 231 42.25 -9.67 34.93
N GLN A 232 41.88 -8.88 35.93
CA GLN A 232 42.80 -8.11 36.79
C GLN A 232 42.84 -8.64 38.24
N GLU A 233 42.79 -9.96 38.44
CA GLU A 233 43.22 -10.53 39.74
C GLU A 233 44.76 -10.43 39.88
N PRO A 234 45.31 -9.88 40.98
CA PRO A 234 46.75 -9.74 41.13
C PRO A 234 47.45 -11.10 41.26
N GLN A 235 48.39 -11.37 40.36
CA GLN A 235 49.42 -12.39 40.57
C GLN A 235 50.33 -12.00 41.74
N SER A 236 49.94 -12.37 42.96
CA SER A 236 50.86 -12.52 44.08
C SER A 236 50.20 -13.50 45.04
N THR A 237 50.70 -14.72 45.22
CA THR A 237 51.67 -15.03 46.28
C THR A 237 52.12 -16.50 46.11
N THR A 238 53.37 -16.78 46.49
CA THR A 238 54.03 -18.11 46.62
C THR A 238 54.94 -18.52 45.45
N ALA A 239 55.95 -17.69 45.16
CA ALA A 239 57.25 -18.24 44.79
C ALA A 239 57.88 -18.85 46.05
N LYS A 240 57.71 -20.17 46.22
CA LYS A 240 58.38 -20.95 47.26
C LYS A 240 59.86 -21.06 46.87
N GLN A 241 60.66 -20.11 47.36
CA GLN A 241 62.11 -20.14 47.26
C GLN A 241 62.62 -21.38 48.00
N ILE A 242 63.05 -22.39 47.25
CA ILE A 242 63.71 -23.57 47.80
C ILE A 242 65.14 -23.12 48.12
N ASP A 243 65.41 -22.94 49.40
CA ASP A 243 66.75 -22.74 49.95
C ASP A 243 67.50 -24.08 49.89
N ILE A 244 68.41 -24.22 48.94
CA ILE A 244 69.17 -25.45 48.67
C ILE A 244 70.30 -25.65 49.71
N ASP A 245 70.62 -24.64 50.54
CA ASP A 245 71.70 -24.73 51.51
C ASP A 245 71.35 -25.52 52.80
N SER A 246 70.08 -25.83 53.04
CA SER A 246 69.69 -26.66 54.20
C SER A 246 69.86 -28.17 54.02
N LEU A 247 70.27 -28.64 52.83
CA LEU A 247 70.45 -30.08 52.54
C LEU A 247 71.90 -30.59 52.70
N ILE A 248 72.88 -29.75 53.05
CA ILE A 248 74.31 -30.14 53.13
C ILE A 248 74.85 -30.28 54.57
N ARG A 249 74.04 -30.06 55.62
CA ARG A 249 74.52 -30.13 57.02
C ARG A 249 73.80 -31.14 57.94
N ARG A 250 73.62 -32.38 57.47
CA ARG A 250 73.50 -33.58 58.34
C ARG A 250 74.23 -34.78 57.72
N ARG A 251 75.55 -34.77 57.84
CA ARG A 251 76.33 -35.97 58.20
C ARG A 251 76.92 -35.72 59.57
#